data_AF-A0A970MC23-F1
#
_entry.id   AF-A0A970MC23-F1
#
_cell.length_a   1.000
_cell.length_b   1.000
_cell.length_c   1.000
_cell.angle_alpha   90.00
_cell.angle_beta   90.00
_cell.angle_gamma   90.00
#
_symmetry.space_group_name_H-M   'P 1'
#
loop_
_entity.id
_entity.type
_entity.pdbx_description
1 polymer ?
#
loop_
_entity_poly.entity_id
_entity_poly.type
_entity_poly.pdbx_seq_one_letter_code
_entity_poly.pdbx_strand_id
1 'polypeptide(L)'
;MRFAEDIIIRPFITEKSNDDLAEGKYTFIVEYGATKTAIKNAVEKLFNVKVLNVNTINYEGKEKRMGVHLGKTAKWKKAIVKIDTDPQPVSYLDKNGKLVTTSKKYKTEIQEFGGMQ
;
A
#
# COMPACT_ATOMS: atom_id res chain seq x y z
N MET A 1 0.19 -21.02 4.52
CA MET A 1 -0.45 -19.94 3.73
C MET A 1 0.00 -18.61 4.31
N ARG A 2 0.31 -17.60 3.48
CA ARG A 2 0.52 -16.22 3.96
C ARG A 2 -0.77 -15.44 3.75
N PHE A 3 -1.25 -14.77 4.79
CA PHE A 3 -2.45 -13.94 4.70
C PHE A 3 -2.10 -12.50 4.29
N ALA A 4 -3.10 -11.69 3.93
CA ALA A 4 -2.86 -10.31 3.48
C ALA A 4 -2.43 -9.42 4.64
N GLU A 5 -2.94 -9.73 5.83
CA GLU A 5 -2.70 -9.13 7.12
C GLU A 5 -1.23 -9.30 7.54
N ASP A 6 -0.59 -10.40 7.15
CA ASP A 6 0.84 -10.64 7.45
C ASP A 6 1.77 -9.79 6.58
N ILE A 7 1.31 -9.34 5.40
CA ILE A 7 2.12 -8.61 4.42
C ILE A 7 2.21 -7.13 4.79
N ILE A 8 1.11 -6.52 5.21
CA ILE A 8 1.04 -5.11 5.60
C ILE A 8 1.12 -5.02 7.12
N ILE A 9 2.26 -4.57 7.64
CA ILE A 9 2.52 -4.56 9.09
C ILE A 9 1.87 -3.33 9.74
N ARG A 10 2.13 -2.13 9.19
CA ARG A 10 1.59 -0.86 9.73
C ARG A 10 1.72 0.31 8.74
N PRO A 11 0.92 1.38 8.87
CA PRO A 11 1.18 2.63 8.17
C PRO A 11 2.50 3.29 8.63
N PHE A 12 3.14 4.03 7.74
CA PHE A 12 4.37 4.76 8.02
C PHE A 12 4.13 6.25 7.81
N ILE A 13 4.00 6.97 8.93
CA ILE A 13 3.61 8.37 8.97
C ILE A 13 4.86 9.21 9.23
N THR A 14 5.11 10.15 8.32
CA THR A 14 6.19 11.13 8.30
C THR A 14 5.66 12.38 7.58
N GLU A 15 6.30 13.53 7.73
CA GLU A 15 5.92 14.76 6.99
C GLU A 15 5.80 14.48 5.49
N LYS A 16 6.82 13.83 4.92
CA LYS A 16 6.82 13.42 3.52
C LYS A 16 5.64 12.51 3.14
N SER A 17 5.29 11.56 4.01
CA SER A 17 4.18 10.65 3.68
C SER A 17 2.84 11.35 3.71
N ASN A 18 2.69 12.40 4.52
CA ASN A 18 1.49 13.23 4.55
C ASN A 18 1.39 14.08 3.28
N ASP A 19 2.50 14.66 2.81
CA ASP A 19 2.53 15.39 1.54
C ASP A 19 2.14 14.48 0.36
N ASP A 20 2.66 13.25 0.36
CA ASP A 20 2.38 12.24 -0.66
C ASP A 20 0.88 11.79 -0.67
N LEU A 21 0.09 12.04 0.39
CA LEU A 21 -1.34 11.71 0.43
C LEU A 21 -2.17 12.49 -0.59
N ALA A 22 -1.82 13.76 -0.84
CA ALA A 22 -2.51 14.59 -1.82
C ALA A 22 -2.43 14.00 -3.25
N GLU A 23 -1.40 13.18 -3.51
CA GLU A 23 -1.20 12.49 -4.78
C GLU A 23 -1.74 11.05 -4.78
N GLY A 24 -2.49 10.64 -3.75
CA GLY A 24 -3.04 9.30 -3.59
C GLY A 24 -1.96 8.24 -3.30
N LYS A 25 -0.82 8.64 -2.73
CA LYS A 25 0.27 7.72 -2.36
C LYS A 25 0.25 7.46 -0.86
N TYR A 26 0.21 6.18 -0.50
CA TYR A 26 0.17 5.71 0.88
C TYR A 26 1.41 4.89 1.20
N THR A 27 2.05 5.20 2.33
CA THR A 27 3.31 4.54 2.73
C THR A 27 3.09 3.55 3.86
N PHE A 28 3.52 2.30 3.66
CA PHE A 28 3.41 1.21 4.62
C PHE A 28 4.77 0.62 4.96
N ILE A 29 4.88 0.10 6.18
CA ILE A 29 5.88 -0.89 6.52
C ILE A 29 5.30 -2.26 6.23
N VAL A 30 6.04 -3.04 5.47
CA VAL A 30 5.61 -4.35 4.98
C VAL A 30 6.63 -5.43 5.35
N GLU A 31 6.20 -6.68 5.23
CA GLU A 31 7.08 -7.83 5.43
C GLU A 31 8.32 -7.75 4.52
N TYR A 32 9.50 -8.01 5.09
CA TYR A 32 10.78 -7.88 4.37
C TYR A 32 10.85 -8.79 3.14
N GLY A 33 10.21 -9.96 3.16
CA GLY A 33 10.16 -10.91 2.06
C GLY A 33 9.12 -10.61 0.97
N ALA A 34 8.22 -9.63 1.18
CA ALA A 34 7.08 -9.44 0.29
C ALA A 34 7.47 -8.91 -1.10
N THR A 35 6.89 -9.50 -2.15
CA THR A 35 7.02 -9.00 -3.53
C THR A 35 6.00 -7.89 -3.80
N LYS A 36 6.25 -7.06 -4.82
CA LYS A 36 5.33 -5.97 -5.20
C LYS A 36 3.92 -6.46 -5.52
N THR A 37 3.80 -7.61 -6.19
CA THR A 37 2.51 -8.24 -6.51
C THR A 37 1.76 -8.67 -5.25
N ALA A 38 2.47 -9.23 -4.27
CA ALA A 38 1.88 -9.63 -3.00
C ALA A 38 1.36 -8.41 -2.22
N ILE A 39 2.14 -7.32 -2.16
CA ILE A 39 1.75 -6.06 -1.52
C ILE A 39 0.53 -5.46 -2.22
N LYS A 40 0.52 -5.43 -3.56
CA LYS A 40 -0.62 -4.95 -4.34
C LYS A 40 -1.91 -5.70 -3.97
N ASN A 41 -1.87 -7.02 -4.04
CA ASN A 41 -3.03 -7.85 -3.75
C ASN A 41 -3.49 -7.71 -2.28
N ALA A 42 -2.54 -7.58 -1.34
CA ALA A 42 -2.86 -7.38 0.07
C ALA A 42 -3.57 -6.05 0.30
N VAL A 43 -3.07 -4.95 -0.27
CA VAL A 43 -3.70 -3.61 -0.13
C VAL A 43 -5.07 -3.57 -0.80
N GLU A 44 -5.20 -4.11 -2.02
CA GLU A 44 -6.51 -4.17 -2.71
C GLU A 44 -7.53 -4.97 -1.89
N LYS A 45 -7.11 -6.07 -1.24
CA LYS A 45 -8.00 -6.91 -0.42
C LYS A 45 -8.38 -6.26 0.91
N LEU A 46 -7.42 -5.69 1.64
CA LEU A 46 -7.66 -5.14 2.98
C LEU A 46 -8.47 -3.84 2.93
N PHE A 47 -8.17 -2.96 1.99
CA PHE A 47 -8.76 -1.62 1.95
C PHE A 47 -9.83 -1.45 0.87
N ASN A 48 -10.08 -2.47 0.04
CA ASN A 48 -11.02 -2.43 -1.08
C ASN A 48 -10.79 -1.21 -2.00
N VAL A 49 -9.51 -0.95 -2.29
CA VAL A 49 -9.03 0.12 -3.18
C VAL A 49 -8.49 -0.48 -4.48
N LYS A 50 -8.33 0.35 -5.51
CA LYS A 50 -7.60 -0.05 -6.72
C LYS A 50 -6.17 0.47 -6.67
N VAL A 51 -5.19 -0.42 -6.79
CA VAL A 51 -3.77 -0.04 -6.77
C VAL A 51 -3.24 0.13 -8.19
N LEU A 52 -2.72 1.33 -8.47
CA LEU A 52 -2.10 1.67 -9.74
C LEU A 52 -0.65 1.17 -9.78
N ASN A 53 0.15 1.52 -8.77
CA ASN A 53 1.57 1.20 -8.73
C ASN A 53 2.09 0.98 -7.30
N VAL A 54 3.17 0.20 -7.18
CA VAL A 54 3.85 -0.10 -5.91
C VAL A 54 5.36 0.12 -6.05
N ASN A 55 5.89 0.99 -5.21
CA ASN A 55 7.33 1.26 -5.09
C ASN A 55 7.81 0.73 -3.75
N THR A 56 8.90 -0.04 -3.73
CA THR A 56 9.42 -0.68 -2.51
C THR A 56 10.88 -0.33 -2.30
N ILE A 57 11.28 -0.12 -1.05
CA ILE A 57 12.66 0.15 -0.63
C ILE A 57 12.98 -0.72 0.58
N ASN A 58 14.14 -1.38 0.56
CA ASN A 58 14.63 -2.16 1.69
C ASN A 58 15.48 -1.26 2.59
N TYR A 59 15.20 -1.26 3.89
CA TYR A 59 15.97 -0.55 4.90
C TYR A 59 16.71 -1.55 5.78
N GLU A 60 18.03 -1.39 5.84
CA GLU A 60 18.84 -2.15 6.77
C GLU A 60 18.71 -1.63 8.20
N GLY A 61 18.91 -2.53 9.15
CA GLY A 61 18.96 -2.21 10.56
C GLY A 61 20.12 -1.28 10.88
N LYS A 62 19.83 -0.15 11.53
CA LYS A 62 20.88 0.77 12.00
C LYS A 62 21.58 0.18 13.22
N GLU A 63 22.88 0.38 13.31
CA GLU A 63 23.65 0.08 14.52
C GLU A 63 23.23 1.04 15.63
N LYS A 64 22.96 0.46 16.80
CA LYS A 64 22.53 1.16 18.00
C LYS A 64 23.29 0.58 19.18
N ARG A 65 23.65 1.45 20.13
CA ARG A 65 24.36 1.07 21.35
C ARG A 65 23.49 1.40 22.55
N MET A 66 23.36 0.44 23.46
CA MET A 66 22.75 0.62 24.77
C MET A 66 23.78 0.26 25.82
N GLY A 67 24.36 1.27 26.48
CA GLY A 67 25.47 1.08 27.41
C GLY A 67 26.68 0.42 26.73
N VAL A 68 27.06 -0.77 27.21
CA VAL A 68 28.17 -1.57 26.69
C VAL A 68 27.79 -2.44 25.49
N HIS A 69 26.50 -2.68 25.24
CA HIS A 69 26.05 -3.58 24.19
C HIS A 69 25.84 -2.84 22.86
N LEU A 70 26.49 -3.33 21.80
CA LEU A 70 26.26 -2.93 20.43
C LEU A 70 25.31 -3.92 19.76
N GLY A 71 24.23 -3.42 19.16
CA GLY A 71 23.26 -4.22 18.43
C GLY A 71 22.76 -3.50 17.17
N LYS A 72 21.93 -4.19 16.38
CA LYS A 72 21.26 -3.60 15.21
C LYS A 72 19.75 -3.62 15.39
N THR A 73 19.08 -2.56 14.94
CA THR A 73 17.62 -2.56 14.83
C THR A 73 17.17 -3.59 13.79
N ALA A 74 15.91 -4.04 13.85
CA ALA A 74 15.35 -4.92 12.83
C ALA A 74 15.38 -4.24 11.43
N LYS A 75 15.73 -5.02 10.41
CA LYS A 75 15.56 -4.63 9.01
C LYS A 75 14.07 -4.59 8.65
N TRP A 76 13.69 -3.71 7.74
CA TRP A 76 12.29 -3.54 7.34
C TRP A 76 12.19 -3.13 5.88
N LYS A 77 11.01 -3.28 5.30
CA LYS A 77 10.73 -2.86 3.93
C LYS A 77 9.66 -1.78 3.95
N LYS A 78 9.90 -0.70 3.21
CA LYS A 78 8.95 0.38 2.99
C LYS A 78 8.26 0.16 1.65
N ALA A 79 6.94 0.26 1.62
CA ALA A 79 6.16 0.24 0.40
C ALA A 79 5.40 1.57 0.26
N ILE A 80 5.56 2.23 -0.88
CA ILE A 80 4.78 3.39 -1.28
C ILE A 80 3.82 2.91 -2.35
N VAL A 81 2.52 2.99 -2.05
CA VAL A 81 1.44 2.43 -2.87
C VAL A 81 0.61 3.57 -3.41
N LYS A 82 0.52 3.68 -4.73
CA LYS A 82 -0.35 4.66 -5.39
C LYS A 82 -1.68 4.01 -5.69
N ILE A 83 -2.76 4.58 -5.17
CA ILE A 83 -4.13 4.14 -5.46
C ILE A 83 -4.74 4.97 -6.59
N ASP A 84 -5.83 4.45 -7.14
CA ASP A 84 -6.66 5.17 -8.08
C ASP A 84 -7.65 6.07 -7.33
N THR A 85 -7.53 7.37 -7.52
CA THR A 85 -8.38 8.38 -6.89
C THR A 85 -9.57 8.76 -7.76
N ASP A 86 -9.55 8.42 -9.05
CA ASP A 86 -10.56 8.85 -10.03
C ASP A 86 -11.14 7.63 -10.78
N PRO A 87 -12.22 7.02 -10.26
CA PRO A 87 -12.80 5.82 -10.84
C PRO A 87 -13.51 6.12 -12.16
N GLN A 88 -12.80 5.97 -13.26
CA GLN A 88 -13.38 6.13 -14.58
C GLN A 88 -14.22 4.89 -15.00
N PRO A 89 -15.43 5.10 -15.54
CA PRO A 89 -16.26 4.00 -16.01
C PRO A 89 -15.62 3.30 -17.21
N VAL A 90 -15.49 1.98 -17.14
CA VAL A 90 -15.02 1.18 -18.28
C VAL A 90 -16.20 0.91 -19.20
N SER A 91 -16.12 1.37 -20.44
CA SER A 91 -17.06 1.07 -21.51
C SER A 91 -16.54 -0.09 -22.36
N TYR A 92 -17.40 -1.07 -22.65
CA TYR A 92 -17.11 -2.13 -23.60
C TYR A 92 -18.32 -2.36 -24.52
N LEU A 93 -18.03 -2.92 -25.70
CA LEU A 93 -19.04 -3.31 -26.67
C LEU A 93 -19.51 -4.73 -26.35
N ASP A 94 -20.82 -4.88 -26.12
CA ASP A 94 -21.42 -6.20 -26.03
C ASP A 94 -21.50 -6.88 -27.41
N LYS A 95 -21.71 -8.19 -27.41
CA LYS A 95 -21.88 -9.02 -28.64
C LYS A 95 -22.98 -8.51 -29.58
N ASN A 96 -23.89 -7.67 -29.07
CA ASN A 96 -24.98 -7.03 -29.81
C ASN A 96 -24.65 -5.59 -30.27
N GLY A 97 -23.40 -5.16 -30.18
CA GLY A 97 -22.95 -3.82 -30.58
C GLY A 97 -23.36 -2.68 -29.63
N LYS A 98 -24.00 -3.00 -28.49
CA LYS A 98 -24.42 -2.01 -27.50
C LYS A 98 -23.26 -1.67 -26.56
N LEU A 99 -23.01 -0.38 -26.33
CA LEU A 99 -22.05 0.09 -25.33
C LEU A 99 -22.63 -0.14 -23.94
N VAL A 100 -21.94 -0.96 -23.15
CA VAL A 100 -22.28 -1.22 -21.75
C VAL A 100 -21.20 -0.63 -20.85
N THR A 101 -21.65 0.13 -19.85
CA THR A 101 -20.80 0.81 -18.89
C THR A 101 -20.84 0.06 -17.56
N THR A 102 -19.68 -0.40 -17.06
CA THR A 102 -19.59 -1.06 -15.74
C THR A 102 -18.86 -0.18 -14.75
N SER A 103 -19.51 0.15 -13.63
CA SER A 103 -18.92 0.90 -12.52
C SER A 103 -18.37 -0.08 -11.47
N LYS A 104 -17.05 -0.19 -11.33
CA LYS A 104 -16.44 -0.90 -10.20
C LYS A 104 -16.50 0.01 -8.96
N LYS A 105 -17.07 -0.47 -7.86
CA LYS A 105 -17.07 0.25 -6.57
C LYS A 105 -15.81 -0.09 -5.77
N TYR A 106 -14.84 0.80 -5.77
CA TYR A 106 -13.69 0.78 -4.86
C TYR A 106 -13.60 2.10 -4.11
N LYS A 107 -12.92 2.08 -2.95
CA LYS A 107 -12.65 3.30 -2.19
C LYS A 107 -11.59 4.13 -2.91
N THR A 108 -11.76 5.44 -2.92
CA THR A 108 -10.82 6.43 -3.48
C THR A 108 -9.79 6.91 -2.46
N GLU A 109 -10.00 6.59 -1.18
CA GLU A 109 -9.13 6.99 -0.07
C GLU A 109 -9.05 5.89 0.98
N ILE A 110 -7.92 5.81 1.67
CA ILE A 110 -7.72 4.95 2.84
C ILE A 110 -7.93 5.79 4.10
N GLN A 111 -9.17 5.85 4.58
CA GLN A 111 -9.58 6.70 5.72
C GLN A 111 -8.86 6.35 7.04
N GLU A 112 -8.39 5.12 7.19
CA GLU A 112 -7.69 4.63 8.40
C GLU A 112 -6.19 4.91 8.38
N PHE A 113 -5.68 5.58 7.34
CA PHE A 113 -4.27 5.93 7.21
C PHE A 113 -3.92 7.09 8.16
N GLY A 114 -3.67 6.79 9.43
CA GLY A 114 -3.34 7.78 10.45
C GLY A 114 -4.04 7.61 11.80
N GLY A 115 -5.01 6.70 11.90
CA GLY A 115 -5.72 6.44 13.15
C GLY A 115 -4.89 5.59 14.11
N MET A 116 -4.54 6.15 15.27
CA MET A 116 -4.38 5.34 16.48
C MET A 116 -5.67 4.56 16.69
N GLN A 117 -5.56 3.25 16.83
CA GLN A 117 -6.57 2.46 17.52
C GLN A 117 -6.17 2.36 18.99
#